data_AF-A0AAW5YRK4-F1
#
_entry.id   AF-A0AAW5YRK4-F1
#
_cell.length_a   1.000
_cell.length_b   1.000
_cell.length_c   1.000
_cell.angle_alpha   90.00
_cell.angle_beta   90.00
_cell.angle_gamma   90.00
#
_symmetry.space_group_name_H-M   'P 1'
#
loop_
_entity.id
_entity.type
_entity.pdbx_description
1 polymer ?
#
loop_
_entity_poly.entity_id
_entity_poly.type
_entity_poly.pdbx_seq_one_letter_code
_entity_poly.pdbx_strand_id
1 'polypeptide(L)'
;MPLVIVAIGILALLLLIMRFKLNTFISLIIVSVGVALALGMPPEKIFKTIEAGLGGTLGHLALVFGLGAMLGKLLSDSGGAQRIAMTLVKKFGEKNIQWAVVTASFIIGIALFFEVGLVLLIPIVFAISRELKVSILYLGISMAAALSVTHGFLPPHPGPTAIAGELHANIGEVLLYGFMIAVPTVVLAGPVFTKLAKKLVPEAFTKTGNIQSLGDQKVFKLEETPGFGISVFTALLPVLLMAVATIITLLQKTMGFKDNSLLATIEFIGNADTAMLISLLVAIYTMGLARNIPIKNVMESCTTAISNIGMMLLIIGGGGAFKQVLIDGGVGNYVAELFKGTSLSPILLAWIIAAILRISLGSATVAALTTVGLVIPMLGQSDVNLALVVLATGAGSLIASHVNDAGFWMFKEYFGLSMKETFATWTLLETIVSVAGLGFTLLLSLFV
;
A
#
# COMPACT_ATOMS: atom_id res chain seq x y z
N MET A 1 -8.96 28.89 -14.99
CA MET A 1 -8.93 27.47 -15.38
C MET A 1 -8.30 26.66 -14.25
N PRO A 2 -9.10 26.15 -13.28
CA PRO A 2 -8.59 25.44 -12.10
C PRO A 2 -7.66 24.26 -12.45
N LEU A 3 -7.99 23.49 -13.50
CA LEU A 3 -7.14 22.37 -13.94
C LEU A 3 -5.75 22.79 -14.44
N VAL A 4 -5.63 23.96 -15.09
CA VAL A 4 -4.32 24.47 -15.53
C VAL A 4 -3.47 24.85 -14.32
N ILE A 5 -4.08 25.47 -13.31
CA ILE A 5 -3.39 25.81 -12.05
C ILE A 5 -2.89 24.54 -11.35
N VAL A 6 -3.74 23.50 -11.30
CA VAL A 6 -3.36 22.21 -10.71
C VAL A 6 -2.26 21.52 -11.51
N ALA A 7 -2.33 21.53 -12.84
CA ALA A 7 -1.28 20.98 -13.70
C ALA A 7 0.06 21.71 -13.48
N ILE A 8 0.04 23.05 -13.38
CA ILE A 8 1.24 23.84 -13.06
C ILE A 8 1.74 23.52 -11.65
N GLY A 9 0.84 23.36 -10.67
CA GLY A 9 1.18 22.96 -9.31
C GLY A 9 1.86 21.59 -9.25
N ILE A 10 1.34 20.60 -9.98
CA ILE A 10 1.95 19.28 -10.12
C ILE A 10 3.34 19.40 -10.77
N LEU A 11 3.47 20.16 -11.87
CA LEU A 11 4.77 20.37 -12.51
C LEU A 11 5.77 21.06 -11.58
N ALA A 12 5.33 22.03 -10.77
CA ALA A 12 6.16 22.67 -9.76
C ALA A 12 6.58 21.68 -8.67
N LEU A 13 5.66 20.81 -8.20
CA LEU A 13 5.96 19.74 -7.25
C LEU A 13 7.04 18.79 -7.79
N LEU A 14 6.92 18.37 -9.05
CA LEU A 14 7.93 17.54 -9.72
C LEU A 14 9.27 18.25 -9.82
N LEU A 15 9.26 19.53 -10.17
CA LEU A 15 10.46 20.31 -10.33
C LEU A 15 11.19 20.48 -8.98
N LEU A 16 10.45 20.74 -7.89
CA LEU A 16 11.00 20.82 -6.54
C LEU A 16 11.65 19.50 -6.09
N ILE A 17 10.98 18.37 -6.34
CA ILE A 17 11.45 17.05 -5.90
C ILE A 17 12.58 16.53 -6.80
N MET A 18 12.41 16.56 -8.12
CA MET A 18 13.35 15.92 -9.05
C MET A 18 14.57 16.79 -9.35
N ARG A 19 14.37 18.10 -9.59
CA ARG A 19 15.45 19.02 -9.99
C ARG A 19 16.12 19.66 -8.78
N PHE A 20 15.33 20.20 -7.85
CA PHE A 20 15.86 20.86 -6.66
C PHE A 20 16.12 19.89 -5.49
N LYS A 21 15.70 18.63 -5.60
CA LYS A 21 15.91 17.58 -4.58
C LYS A 21 15.40 17.99 -3.20
N LEU A 22 14.32 18.77 -3.18
CA LEU A 22 13.69 19.25 -1.96
C LEU A 22 12.85 18.12 -1.35
N ASN A 23 12.77 18.08 -0.02
CA ASN A 23 11.99 17.05 0.69
C ASN A 23 10.52 17.04 0.22
N THR A 24 9.93 15.85 0.04
CA THR A 24 8.58 15.68 -0.50
C THR A 24 7.51 16.40 0.32
N PHE A 25 7.57 16.30 1.65
CA PHE A 25 6.61 16.98 2.53
C PHE A 25 6.72 18.50 2.39
N ILE A 26 7.93 19.05 2.45
CA ILE A 26 8.13 20.50 2.29
C ILE A 26 7.65 20.96 0.91
N SER A 27 7.94 20.19 -0.15
CA SER A 27 7.49 20.48 -1.51
C SER A 27 5.97 20.49 -1.60
N LEU A 28 5.28 19.54 -0.97
CA LEU A 28 3.82 19.48 -0.91
C LEU A 28 3.22 20.71 -0.22
N ILE A 29 3.81 21.17 0.90
CA ILE A 29 3.32 22.37 1.59
C ILE A 29 3.54 23.62 0.73
N ILE A 30 4.73 23.80 0.14
CA ILE A 30 5.03 24.95 -0.74
C ILE A 30 4.05 24.98 -1.92
N VAL A 31 3.83 23.84 -2.57
CA VAL A 31 2.91 23.75 -3.71
C VAL A 31 1.46 23.95 -3.28
N SER A 32 1.06 23.44 -2.11
CA SER A 32 -0.28 23.69 -1.54
C SER A 32 -0.53 25.18 -1.36
N VAL A 33 0.41 25.92 -0.78
CA VAL A 33 0.31 27.38 -0.63
C VAL A 33 0.24 28.07 -1.99
N GLY A 34 1.13 27.71 -2.93
CA GLY A 34 1.18 28.32 -4.25
C GLY A 34 -0.10 28.08 -5.07
N VAL A 35 -0.64 26.86 -5.03
CA VAL A 35 -1.90 26.51 -5.70
C VAL A 35 -3.08 27.21 -5.04
N ALA A 36 -3.14 27.28 -3.71
CA ALA A 36 -4.20 28.00 -3.00
C ALA A 36 -4.25 29.48 -3.39
N LEU A 37 -3.10 30.14 -3.45
CA LEU A 37 -2.98 31.53 -3.90
C LEU A 37 -3.45 31.69 -5.36
N ALA A 38 -3.01 30.80 -6.25
CA ALA A 38 -3.38 30.84 -7.66
C ALA A 38 -4.87 30.55 -7.91
N LEU A 39 -5.52 29.78 -7.03
CA LEU A 39 -6.97 29.54 -7.03
C LEU A 39 -7.76 30.71 -6.41
N GLY A 40 -7.09 31.76 -5.93
CA GLY A 40 -7.73 32.96 -5.38
C GLY A 40 -8.20 32.80 -3.93
N MET A 41 -7.65 31.83 -3.20
CA MET A 41 -7.98 31.66 -1.78
C MET A 41 -7.46 32.85 -0.94
N PRO A 42 -8.25 33.38 0.00
CA PRO A 42 -7.79 34.45 0.89
C PRO A 42 -6.56 33.99 1.71
N PRO A 43 -5.44 34.75 1.72
CA PRO A 43 -4.19 34.33 2.36
C PRO A 43 -4.35 33.88 3.82
N GLU A 44 -5.24 34.53 4.58
CA GLU A 44 -5.54 34.22 5.98
C GLU A 44 -6.26 32.87 6.20
N LYS A 45 -6.80 32.26 5.14
CA LYS A 45 -7.45 30.95 5.19
C LYS A 45 -6.54 29.81 4.73
N ILE A 46 -5.47 30.10 4.00
CA ILE A 46 -4.62 29.08 3.36
C ILE A 46 -4.05 28.10 4.38
N PHE A 47 -3.41 28.60 5.45
CA PHE A 47 -2.85 27.71 6.46
C PHE A 47 -3.93 26.97 7.25
N LYS A 48 -5.12 27.54 7.45
CA LYS A 48 -6.24 26.83 8.09
C LYS A 48 -6.73 25.66 7.22
N THR A 49 -6.84 25.85 5.91
CA THR A 49 -7.18 24.79 4.95
C THR A 49 -6.09 23.70 4.94
N ILE A 50 -4.81 24.09 4.94
CA ILE A 50 -3.68 23.16 5.00
C ILE A 50 -3.70 22.35 6.31
N GLU A 51 -3.88 23.01 7.45
CA GLU A 51 -3.96 22.38 8.78
C GLU A 51 -5.16 21.43 8.88
N ALA A 52 -6.32 21.84 8.37
CA ALA A 52 -7.51 21.00 8.34
C ALA A 52 -7.30 19.75 7.48
N GLY A 53 -6.72 19.90 6.28
CA GLY A 53 -6.38 18.78 5.41
C GLY A 53 -5.37 17.83 6.05
N LEU A 54 -4.30 18.37 6.61
CA LEU A 54 -3.24 17.59 7.27
C LEU A 54 -3.78 16.85 8.50
N GLY A 55 -4.53 17.54 9.37
CA GLY A 55 -5.09 16.98 10.59
C GLY A 55 -6.19 15.95 10.34
N GLY A 56 -7.09 16.22 9.38
CA GLY A 56 -8.15 15.29 8.99
C GLY A 56 -7.60 13.96 8.46
N THR A 57 -6.56 14.02 7.62
CA THR A 57 -5.88 12.83 7.11
C THR A 57 -5.09 12.12 8.22
N LEU A 58 -4.29 12.84 9.02
CA LEU A 58 -3.46 12.20 10.05
C LEU A 58 -4.22 11.65 11.25
N GLY A 59 -5.38 12.21 11.61
CA GLY A 59 -6.08 11.91 12.85
C GLY A 59 -6.31 10.41 13.09
N HIS A 60 -6.96 9.74 12.13
CA HIS A 60 -7.20 8.29 12.22
C HIS A 60 -6.02 7.46 11.69
N LEU A 61 -5.32 7.94 10.66
CA LEU A 61 -4.21 7.19 10.04
C LEU A 61 -3.00 7.04 10.96
N ALA A 62 -2.73 8.01 11.85
CA ALA A 62 -1.63 7.92 12.79
C ALA A 62 -1.73 6.69 13.70
N LEU A 63 -2.95 6.30 14.10
CA LEU A 63 -3.19 5.10 14.90
C LEU A 63 -2.93 3.83 14.09
N VAL A 64 -3.63 3.63 12.97
CA VAL A 64 -3.48 2.43 12.13
C VAL A 64 -2.02 2.23 11.71
N PHE A 65 -1.35 3.30 11.28
CA PHE A 65 0.01 3.24 10.77
C PHE A 65 1.03 3.05 11.87
N GLY A 66 0.89 3.79 12.98
CA GLY A 66 1.80 3.69 14.10
C GLY A 66 1.78 2.28 14.68
N LEU A 67 0.59 1.76 14.94
CA LEU A 67 0.39 0.40 15.44
C LEU A 67 0.86 -0.65 14.43
N GLY A 68 0.61 -0.45 13.14
CA GLY A 68 1.05 -1.36 12.07
C GLY A 68 2.55 -1.39 11.87
N ALA A 69 3.22 -0.23 11.93
CA ALA A 69 4.68 -0.17 11.88
C ALA A 69 5.30 -0.89 13.06
N MET A 70 4.77 -0.70 14.28
CA MET A 70 5.23 -1.43 15.46
C MET A 70 5.01 -2.95 15.30
N LEU A 71 3.80 -3.38 14.89
CA LEU A 71 3.48 -4.79 14.67
C LEU A 71 4.43 -5.42 13.66
N GLY A 72 4.64 -4.75 12.52
CA GLY A 72 5.54 -5.22 11.49
C GLY A 72 7.00 -5.28 11.95
N LYS A 73 7.45 -4.26 12.70
CA LYS A 73 8.79 -4.23 13.26
C LYS A 73 9.02 -5.35 14.28
N LEU A 74 8.06 -5.63 15.15
CA LEU A 74 8.15 -6.77 16.08
C LEU A 74 8.16 -8.12 15.35
N LEU A 75 7.39 -8.29 14.28
CA LEU A 75 7.41 -9.49 13.45
C LEU A 75 8.75 -9.68 12.72
N SER A 76 9.37 -8.58 12.28
CA SER A 76 10.70 -8.57 11.66
C SER A 76 11.80 -8.86 12.68
N ASP A 77 11.84 -8.14 13.81
CA ASP A 77 12.90 -8.22 14.82
C ASP A 77 12.88 -9.53 15.60
N SER A 78 11.74 -10.23 15.60
CA SER A 78 11.60 -11.57 16.16
C SER A 78 12.07 -12.69 15.22
N GLY A 79 12.25 -12.39 13.93
CA GLY A 79 12.45 -13.39 12.88
C GLY A 79 11.16 -14.13 12.48
N GLY A 80 9.98 -13.68 12.90
CA GLY A 80 8.70 -14.27 12.53
C GLY A 80 8.43 -14.22 11.02
N ALA A 81 8.73 -13.09 10.38
CA ALA A 81 8.63 -12.99 8.92
C ALA A 81 9.58 -13.97 8.20
N GLN A 82 10.82 -14.12 8.68
CA GLN A 82 11.75 -15.13 8.16
C GLN A 82 11.23 -16.55 8.37
N ARG A 83 10.64 -16.86 9.53
CA ARG A 83 10.03 -18.16 9.80
C ARG A 83 8.93 -18.48 8.80
N ILE A 84 8.04 -17.53 8.52
CA ILE A 84 6.94 -17.70 7.57
C ILE A 84 7.50 -18.08 6.19
N ALA A 85 8.44 -17.29 5.68
CA ALA A 85 9.04 -17.51 4.37
C ALA A 85 9.74 -18.87 4.28
N MET A 86 10.66 -19.17 5.20
CA MET A 86 11.42 -20.43 5.16
C MET A 86 10.55 -21.68 5.36
N THR A 87 9.52 -21.60 6.21
CA THR A 87 8.60 -22.73 6.43
C THR A 87 7.77 -23.03 5.18
N LEU A 88 7.25 -21.99 4.50
CA LEU A 88 6.47 -22.16 3.27
C LEU A 88 7.32 -22.71 2.13
N VAL A 89 8.55 -22.23 2.00
CA VAL A 89 9.55 -22.74 1.04
C VAL A 89 9.79 -24.23 1.25
N LYS A 90 10.03 -24.65 2.48
CA LYS A 90 10.20 -26.07 2.82
C LYS A 90 8.94 -26.91 2.54
N LYS A 91 7.75 -26.35 2.82
CA LYS A 91 6.47 -27.06 2.67
C LYS A 91 6.05 -27.26 1.21
N PHE A 92 6.20 -26.22 0.38
CA PHE A 92 5.84 -26.28 -1.03
C PHE A 92 6.86 -27.07 -1.85
N GLY A 93 8.10 -27.13 -1.38
CA GLY A 93 9.21 -27.81 -2.03
C GLY A 93 9.74 -27.05 -3.25
N GLU A 94 10.85 -27.54 -3.79
CA GLU A 94 11.61 -26.86 -4.86
C GLU A 94 10.77 -26.62 -6.12
N LYS A 95 9.91 -27.57 -6.48
CA LYS A 95 9.07 -27.50 -7.69
C LYS A 95 8.07 -26.34 -7.66
N ASN A 96 7.60 -25.95 -6.48
CA ASN A 96 6.59 -24.90 -6.30
C ASN A 96 7.15 -23.68 -5.58
N ILE A 97 8.47 -23.47 -5.64
CA ILE A 97 9.13 -22.42 -4.88
C ILE A 97 8.60 -21.02 -5.18
N GLN A 98 8.23 -20.74 -6.43
CA GLN A 98 7.66 -19.46 -6.82
C GLN A 98 6.34 -19.19 -6.08
N TRP A 99 5.47 -20.19 -5.96
CA TRP A 99 4.23 -20.09 -5.20
C TRP A 99 4.48 -19.94 -3.70
N ALA A 100 5.50 -20.61 -3.16
CA ALA A 100 5.90 -20.44 -1.78
C ALA A 100 6.30 -18.98 -1.49
N VAL A 101 7.11 -18.39 -2.37
CA VAL A 101 7.51 -16.99 -2.27
C VAL A 101 6.33 -16.05 -2.41
N VAL A 102 5.41 -16.28 -3.35
CA VAL A 102 4.18 -15.48 -3.50
C VAL A 102 3.36 -15.52 -2.21
N THR A 103 3.05 -16.71 -1.69
CA THR A 103 2.23 -16.85 -0.49
C THR A 103 2.90 -16.24 0.74
N ALA A 104 4.21 -16.46 0.90
CA ALA A 104 4.97 -15.84 1.99
C ALA A 104 4.94 -14.31 1.89
N SER A 105 5.22 -13.78 0.69
CA SER A 105 5.24 -12.34 0.43
C SER A 105 3.88 -11.69 0.59
N PHE A 106 2.81 -12.40 0.28
CA PHE A 106 1.44 -11.91 0.48
C PHE A 106 1.07 -11.84 1.98
N ILE A 107 1.37 -12.89 2.75
CA ILE A 107 1.14 -12.92 4.21
C ILE A 107 1.96 -11.83 4.91
N ILE A 108 3.25 -11.76 4.57
CA ILE A 108 4.17 -10.77 5.14
C ILE A 108 3.80 -9.37 4.67
N GLY A 109 3.40 -9.23 3.40
CA GLY A 109 2.94 -7.98 2.80
C GLY A 109 1.77 -7.39 3.56
N ILE A 110 0.78 -8.17 3.98
CA ILE A 110 -0.34 -7.66 4.80
C ILE A 110 0.14 -6.98 6.10
N ALA A 111 1.18 -7.52 6.73
CA ALA A 111 1.67 -7.02 8.02
C ALA A 111 2.79 -5.95 7.91
N LEU A 112 3.56 -5.97 6.81
CA LEU A 112 4.72 -5.10 6.60
C LEU A 112 4.47 -4.12 5.47
N PHE A 113 4.96 -2.89 5.65
CA PHE A 113 5.06 -1.91 4.57
C PHE A 113 5.84 -2.47 3.39
N PHE A 114 5.50 -2.04 2.17
CA PHE A 114 6.14 -2.50 0.94
C PHE A 114 7.68 -2.47 1.03
N GLU A 115 8.25 -1.34 1.40
CA GLU A 115 9.71 -1.15 1.47
C GLU A 115 10.35 -2.09 2.51
N VAL A 116 9.74 -2.20 3.68
CA VAL A 116 10.23 -3.06 4.78
C VAL A 116 10.11 -4.53 4.39
N GLY A 117 8.98 -4.93 3.83
CA GLY A 117 8.74 -6.30 3.35
C GLY A 117 9.68 -6.68 2.22
N LEU A 118 9.95 -5.76 1.29
CA LEU A 118 10.89 -5.96 0.20
C LEU A 118 12.30 -6.19 0.74
N VAL A 119 12.80 -5.27 1.58
CA VAL A 119 14.14 -5.37 2.18
C VAL A 119 14.31 -6.66 2.98
N LEU A 120 13.28 -7.09 3.73
CA LEU A 120 13.32 -8.31 4.52
C LEU A 120 13.32 -9.58 3.66
N LEU A 121 12.52 -9.61 2.60
CA LEU A 121 12.33 -10.81 1.79
C LEU A 121 13.45 -11.02 0.77
N ILE A 122 14.11 -9.95 0.31
CA ILE A 122 15.21 -10.06 -0.64
C ILE A 122 16.31 -11.03 -0.17
N PRO A 123 16.94 -10.90 1.03
CA PRO A 123 18.00 -11.83 1.44
C PRO A 123 17.54 -13.28 1.48
N ILE A 124 16.26 -13.52 1.82
CA ILE A 124 15.64 -14.84 1.80
C ILE A 124 15.52 -15.37 0.36
N VAL A 125 15.04 -14.53 -0.55
CA VAL A 125 14.96 -14.83 -1.98
C VAL A 125 16.35 -15.11 -2.57
N PHE A 126 17.38 -14.36 -2.19
CA PHE A 126 18.77 -14.63 -2.56
C PHE A 126 19.25 -16.00 -2.06
N ALA A 127 19.00 -16.32 -0.79
CA ALA A 127 19.40 -17.59 -0.19
C ALA A 127 18.77 -18.78 -0.94
N ILE A 128 17.46 -18.71 -1.19
CA ILE A 128 16.69 -19.73 -1.93
C ILE A 128 17.18 -19.83 -3.37
N SER A 129 17.38 -18.70 -4.04
CA SER A 129 17.87 -18.65 -5.42
C SER A 129 19.21 -19.37 -5.57
N ARG A 130 20.15 -19.14 -4.64
CA ARG A 130 21.46 -19.80 -4.62
C ARG A 130 21.36 -21.29 -4.31
N GLU A 131 20.54 -21.66 -3.32
CA GLU A 131 20.37 -23.06 -2.89
C GLU A 131 19.76 -23.91 -4.01
N LEU A 132 18.67 -23.41 -4.62
CA LEU A 132 17.92 -24.12 -5.65
C LEU A 132 18.44 -23.87 -7.07
N LYS A 133 19.48 -23.03 -7.22
CA LYS A 133 20.06 -22.61 -8.50
C LYS A 133 19.00 -22.07 -9.49
N VAL A 134 18.00 -21.38 -8.97
CA VAL A 134 16.97 -20.69 -9.76
C VAL A 134 17.28 -19.21 -9.87
N SER A 135 16.82 -18.55 -10.93
CA SER A 135 17.01 -17.10 -11.10
C SER A 135 16.43 -16.32 -9.93
N ILE A 136 17.19 -15.36 -9.40
CA ILE A 136 16.71 -14.50 -8.32
C ILE A 136 15.57 -13.60 -8.79
N LEU A 137 15.65 -13.08 -10.02
CA LEU A 137 14.62 -12.22 -10.60
C LEU A 137 13.31 -12.98 -10.81
N TYR A 138 13.37 -14.27 -11.09
CA TYR A 138 12.19 -15.14 -11.20
C TYR A 138 11.37 -15.19 -9.90
N LEU A 139 12.04 -15.26 -8.75
CA LEU A 139 11.41 -15.19 -7.44
C LEU A 139 11.06 -13.74 -7.07
N GLY A 140 11.94 -12.80 -7.42
CA GLY A 140 11.85 -11.39 -7.10
C GLY A 140 10.64 -10.69 -7.71
N ILE A 141 10.32 -10.96 -8.98
CA ILE A 141 9.12 -10.43 -9.64
C ILE A 141 7.85 -10.91 -8.92
N SER A 142 7.81 -12.19 -8.53
CA SER A 142 6.65 -12.76 -7.85
C SER A 142 6.47 -12.24 -6.42
N MET A 143 7.57 -12.03 -5.70
CA MET A 143 7.59 -11.36 -4.41
C MET A 143 7.11 -9.91 -4.52
N ALA A 144 7.66 -9.14 -5.47
CA ALA A 144 7.30 -7.75 -5.70
C ALA A 144 5.82 -7.59 -6.06
N ALA A 145 5.28 -8.45 -6.90
CA ALA A 145 3.86 -8.43 -7.27
C ALA A 145 2.96 -8.63 -6.04
N ALA A 146 3.28 -9.58 -5.17
CA ALA A 146 2.51 -9.82 -3.95
C ALA A 146 2.58 -8.62 -3.00
N LEU A 147 3.78 -8.08 -2.74
CA LEU A 147 3.96 -6.91 -1.88
C LEU A 147 3.25 -5.67 -2.43
N SER A 148 3.37 -5.41 -3.73
CA SER A 148 2.75 -4.25 -4.40
C SER A 148 1.21 -4.32 -4.35
N VAL A 149 0.63 -5.48 -4.66
CA VAL A 149 -0.82 -5.69 -4.57
C VAL A 149 -1.32 -5.51 -3.13
N THR A 150 -0.62 -6.07 -2.12
CA THR A 150 -1.02 -5.85 -0.72
C THR A 150 -0.95 -4.37 -0.35
N HIS A 151 0.07 -3.66 -0.82
CA HIS A 151 0.29 -2.24 -0.55
C HIS A 151 -0.81 -1.36 -1.14
N GLY A 152 -1.25 -1.64 -2.37
CA GLY A 152 -2.22 -0.80 -3.06
C GLY A 152 -3.69 -1.17 -2.82
N PHE A 153 -4.00 -2.41 -2.40
CA PHE A 153 -5.39 -2.90 -2.40
C PHE A 153 -5.95 -3.20 -1.00
N LEU A 154 -5.11 -3.58 -0.02
CA LEU A 154 -5.60 -4.21 1.21
C LEU A 154 -5.37 -3.35 2.47
N PRO A 155 -6.43 -2.85 3.13
CA PRO A 155 -6.33 -2.42 4.52
C PRO A 155 -5.77 -3.55 5.42
N PRO A 156 -5.04 -3.25 6.51
CA PRO A 156 -4.76 -1.93 7.08
C PRO A 156 -3.58 -1.19 6.41
N HIS A 157 -3.18 -1.52 5.18
CA HIS A 157 -2.10 -0.78 4.53
C HIS A 157 -2.39 0.71 4.45
N PRO A 158 -1.34 1.53 4.52
CA PRO A 158 -1.41 2.96 4.41
C PRO A 158 -2.31 3.55 3.34
N GLY A 159 -2.02 3.24 2.07
CA GLY A 159 -2.70 3.82 0.92
C GLY A 159 -4.19 3.50 0.94
N PRO A 160 -4.59 2.21 0.92
CA PRO A 160 -5.98 1.78 0.96
C PRO A 160 -6.76 2.36 2.14
N THR A 161 -6.17 2.37 3.33
CA THR A 161 -6.81 2.89 4.54
C THR A 161 -7.03 4.40 4.44
N ALA A 162 -6.04 5.14 3.94
CA ALA A 162 -6.13 6.58 3.75
C ALA A 162 -7.21 6.96 2.72
N ILE A 163 -7.21 6.29 1.57
CA ILE A 163 -8.21 6.52 0.52
C ILE A 163 -9.61 6.18 1.06
N ALA A 164 -9.76 5.07 1.77
CA ALA A 164 -11.04 4.66 2.34
C ALA A 164 -11.56 5.66 3.38
N GLY A 165 -10.71 6.14 4.29
CA GLY A 165 -11.09 7.13 5.28
C GLY A 165 -11.54 8.45 4.66
N GLU A 166 -10.83 8.90 3.62
CA GLU A 166 -11.13 10.16 2.92
C GLU A 166 -12.37 10.07 2.03
N LEU A 167 -12.64 8.91 1.43
CA LEU A 167 -13.87 8.66 0.69
C LEU A 167 -15.04 8.25 1.59
N HIS A 168 -14.82 8.10 2.90
CA HIS A 168 -15.78 7.54 3.85
C HIS A 168 -16.30 6.14 3.42
N ALA A 169 -15.45 5.35 2.76
CA ALA A 169 -15.76 3.99 2.36
C ALA A 169 -15.64 3.03 3.57
N ASN A 170 -16.47 1.99 3.58
CA ASN A 170 -16.35 0.94 4.60
C ASN A 170 -15.05 0.16 4.40
N ILE A 171 -14.11 0.30 5.35
CA ILE A 171 -12.79 -0.35 5.28
C ILE A 171 -12.90 -1.88 5.22
N GLY A 172 -13.92 -2.45 5.87
CA GLY A 172 -14.21 -3.88 5.80
C GLY A 172 -14.60 -4.35 4.41
N GLU A 173 -15.47 -3.61 3.72
CA GLU A 173 -15.84 -3.88 2.33
C GLU A 173 -14.63 -3.72 1.40
N VAL A 174 -13.80 -2.68 1.60
CA VAL A 174 -12.53 -2.50 0.87
C VAL A 174 -11.62 -3.71 1.09
N LEU A 175 -11.50 -4.22 2.32
CA LEU A 175 -10.72 -5.41 2.63
C LEU A 175 -11.25 -6.64 1.90
N LEU A 176 -12.55 -6.90 1.98
CA LEU A 176 -13.19 -8.08 1.37
C LEU A 176 -13.05 -8.07 -0.16
N TYR A 177 -13.45 -6.98 -0.79
CA TYR A 177 -13.35 -6.80 -2.24
C TYR A 177 -11.89 -6.76 -2.69
N GLY A 178 -11.04 -6.09 -1.93
CA GLY A 178 -9.61 -6.03 -2.15
C GLY A 178 -8.98 -7.42 -2.17
N PHE A 179 -9.34 -8.31 -1.24
CA PHE A 179 -8.84 -9.68 -1.23
C PHE A 179 -9.27 -10.47 -2.48
N MET A 180 -10.53 -10.33 -2.90
CA MET A 180 -11.04 -10.99 -4.11
C MET A 180 -10.30 -10.54 -5.37
N ILE A 181 -9.92 -9.25 -5.44
CA ILE A 181 -9.20 -8.67 -6.58
C ILE A 181 -7.69 -8.92 -6.48
N ALA A 182 -7.13 -8.93 -5.27
CA ALA A 182 -5.71 -9.07 -5.01
C ALA A 182 -5.18 -10.43 -5.49
N VAL A 183 -5.84 -11.54 -5.12
CA VAL A 183 -5.39 -12.89 -5.49
C VAL A 183 -5.19 -13.07 -6.99
N PRO A 184 -6.18 -12.83 -7.87
CA PRO A 184 -5.98 -12.99 -9.31
C PRO A 184 -4.98 -11.97 -9.87
N THR A 185 -4.91 -10.76 -9.31
CA THR A 185 -3.91 -9.75 -9.71
C THR A 185 -2.48 -10.20 -9.41
N VAL A 186 -2.21 -10.77 -8.23
CA VAL A 186 -0.88 -11.32 -7.89
C VAL A 186 -0.51 -12.47 -8.82
N VAL A 187 -1.46 -13.34 -9.16
CA VAL A 187 -1.22 -14.45 -10.08
C VAL A 187 -0.79 -13.94 -11.46
N LEU A 188 -1.48 -12.92 -11.98
CA LEU A 188 -1.17 -12.31 -13.27
C LEU A 188 0.17 -11.56 -13.26
N ALA A 189 0.37 -10.65 -12.30
CA ALA A 189 1.55 -9.80 -12.22
C ALA A 189 2.81 -10.53 -11.71
N GLY A 190 2.65 -11.64 -10.99
CA GLY A 190 3.75 -12.44 -10.45
C GLY A 190 4.06 -13.65 -11.35
N PRO A 191 3.60 -14.88 -11.01
CA PRO A 191 3.98 -16.09 -11.73
C PRO A 191 3.73 -16.09 -13.24
N VAL A 192 2.61 -15.52 -13.70
CA VAL A 192 2.26 -15.48 -15.13
C VAL A 192 3.17 -14.50 -15.87
N PHE A 193 3.26 -13.25 -15.39
CA PHE A 193 4.11 -12.23 -15.99
C PHE A 193 5.59 -12.63 -15.99
N THR A 194 6.07 -13.32 -14.97
CA THR A 194 7.48 -13.76 -14.90
C THR A 194 7.90 -14.59 -16.13
N LYS A 195 6.98 -15.38 -16.71
CA LYS A 195 7.22 -16.15 -17.95
C LYS A 195 7.41 -15.24 -19.16
N LEU A 196 6.66 -14.15 -19.24
CA LEU A 196 6.79 -13.14 -20.29
C LEU A 196 8.06 -12.30 -20.08
N ALA A 197 8.31 -11.82 -18.86
CA ALA A 197 9.52 -11.08 -18.51
C ALA A 197 10.80 -11.85 -18.90
N LYS A 198 10.83 -13.17 -18.67
CA LYS A 198 11.95 -14.02 -19.09
C LYS A 198 12.18 -14.06 -20.60
N LYS A 199 11.13 -13.89 -21.42
CA LYS A 199 11.24 -13.78 -22.87
C LYS A 199 11.66 -12.37 -23.32
N LEU A 200 11.20 -11.34 -22.63
CA LEU A 200 11.50 -9.95 -22.95
C LEU A 200 12.95 -9.56 -22.61
N VAL A 201 13.45 -10.03 -21.47
CA VAL A 201 14.79 -9.71 -20.95
C VAL A 201 15.51 -10.95 -20.41
N PRO A 202 15.85 -11.92 -21.28
CA PRO A 202 16.45 -13.19 -20.84
C PRO A 202 17.77 -13.01 -20.07
N GLU A 203 18.59 -12.02 -20.46
CA GLU A 203 19.87 -11.70 -19.82
C GLU A 203 19.70 -11.25 -18.36
N ALA A 204 18.59 -10.57 -18.04
CA ALA A 204 18.29 -10.16 -16.67
C ALA A 204 18.10 -11.37 -15.74
N PHE A 205 17.61 -12.49 -16.26
CA PHE A 205 17.36 -13.71 -15.47
C PHE A 205 18.62 -14.51 -15.17
N THR A 206 19.74 -14.24 -15.85
CA THR A 206 21.04 -14.86 -15.55
C THR A 206 21.83 -14.09 -14.50
N LYS A 207 21.36 -12.90 -14.10
CA LYS A 207 22.01 -12.08 -13.08
C LYS A 207 21.83 -12.67 -11.70
N THR A 208 22.86 -12.54 -10.88
CA THR A 208 22.90 -13.04 -9.51
C THR A 208 22.42 -12.03 -8.47
N GLY A 209 22.05 -10.81 -8.90
CA GLY A 209 21.71 -9.69 -8.02
C GLY A 209 22.94 -9.06 -7.34
N ASN A 210 22.74 -7.96 -6.61
CA ASN A 210 23.80 -7.25 -5.91
C ASN A 210 23.70 -7.40 -4.39
N ILE A 211 24.27 -8.47 -3.83
CA ILE A 211 24.20 -8.75 -2.38
C ILE A 211 24.82 -7.62 -1.55
N GLN A 212 25.84 -6.91 -2.07
CA GLN A 212 26.50 -5.81 -1.35
C GLN A 212 25.58 -4.59 -1.17
N SER A 213 24.54 -4.45 -1.98
CA SER A 213 23.53 -3.40 -1.82
C SER A 213 22.56 -3.62 -0.65
N LEU A 214 22.58 -4.81 -0.02
CA LEU A 214 21.63 -5.19 1.04
C LEU A 214 22.02 -4.70 2.44
N GLY A 215 23.28 -4.29 2.66
CA GLY A 215 23.81 -3.99 4.00
C GLY A 215 23.79 -5.21 4.94
N ASP A 216 24.05 -4.99 6.22
CA ASP A 216 23.96 -6.03 7.25
C ASP A 216 22.50 -6.40 7.52
N GLN A 217 22.07 -7.57 7.03
CA GLN A 217 20.74 -8.11 7.27
C GLN A 217 20.77 -9.10 8.43
N LYS A 218 19.85 -8.92 9.39
CA LYS A 218 19.74 -9.81 10.54
C LYS A 218 19.05 -11.10 10.13
N VAL A 219 19.83 -12.10 9.76
CA VAL A 219 19.35 -13.46 9.51
C VAL A 219 19.31 -14.22 10.82
N PHE A 220 18.11 -14.67 11.21
CA PHE A 220 17.91 -15.44 12.43
C PHE A 220 18.19 -16.92 12.19
N LYS A 221 18.70 -17.60 13.23
CA LYS A 221 18.64 -19.06 13.28
C LYS A 221 17.20 -19.50 13.49
N LEU A 222 16.72 -20.49 12.74
CA LEU A 222 15.32 -20.90 12.78
C LEU A 222 14.88 -21.42 14.16
N GLU A 223 15.82 -21.90 14.96
CA GLU A 223 15.61 -22.36 16.34
C GLU A 223 15.31 -21.20 17.29
N GLU A 224 15.81 -20.02 16.96
CA GLU A 224 15.61 -18.80 17.76
C GLU A 224 14.32 -18.09 17.37
N THR A 225 13.75 -18.35 16.19
CA THR A 225 12.52 -17.70 15.68
C THR A 225 11.23 -18.22 16.35
N PRO A 226 10.16 -17.41 16.43
CA PRO A 226 8.83 -17.88 16.85
C PRO A 226 8.32 -19.01 15.93
N GLY A 227 7.38 -19.81 16.42
CA GLY A 227 6.74 -20.86 15.62
C GLY A 227 5.99 -20.31 14.41
N PHE A 228 5.86 -21.12 13.35
CA PHE A 228 5.18 -20.72 12.11
C PHE A 228 3.72 -20.28 12.35
N GLY A 229 2.94 -21.08 13.08
CA GLY A 229 1.52 -20.79 13.32
C GLY A 229 1.32 -19.48 14.09
N ILE A 230 2.13 -19.25 15.13
CA ILE A 230 2.12 -18.00 15.90
C ILE A 230 2.52 -16.82 15.02
N SER A 231 3.56 -16.96 14.19
CA SER A 231 4.02 -15.91 13.29
C SER A 231 2.95 -15.50 12.28
N VAL A 232 2.30 -16.47 11.63
CA VAL A 232 1.20 -16.22 10.69
C VAL A 232 0.00 -15.62 11.40
N PHE A 233 -0.39 -16.17 12.56
CA PHE A 233 -1.51 -15.66 13.32
C PHE A 233 -1.29 -14.21 13.74
N THR A 234 -0.15 -13.88 14.35
CA THR A 234 0.19 -12.52 14.74
C THR A 234 0.24 -11.55 13.55
N ALA A 235 0.79 -11.99 12.41
CA ALA A 235 0.85 -11.17 11.20
C ALA A 235 -0.53 -10.86 10.60
N LEU A 236 -1.43 -11.85 10.60
CA LEU A 236 -2.76 -11.74 9.98
C LEU A 236 -3.86 -11.31 10.95
N LEU A 237 -3.57 -11.23 12.25
CA LEU A 237 -4.58 -10.96 13.28
C LEU A 237 -5.44 -9.71 13.00
N PRO A 238 -4.89 -8.54 12.57
CA PRO A 238 -5.73 -7.38 12.30
C PRO A 238 -6.74 -7.67 11.20
N VAL A 239 -6.27 -8.26 10.10
CA VAL A 239 -7.10 -8.62 8.94
C VAL A 239 -8.13 -9.68 9.30
N LEU A 240 -7.79 -10.66 10.13
CA LEU A 240 -8.74 -11.68 10.59
C LEU A 240 -9.88 -11.06 11.41
N LEU A 241 -9.56 -10.15 12.34
CA LEU A 241 -10.57 -9.45 13.15
C LEU A 241 -11.48 -8.57 12.28
N MET A 242 -10.89 -7.80 11.37
CA MET A 242 -11.62 -6.94 10.44
C MET A 242 -12.52 -7.75 9.50
N ALA A 243 -12.02 -8.86 8.94
CA ALA A 243 -12.77 -9.71 8.04
C ALA A 243 -13.95 -10.38 8.75
N VAL A 244 -13.76 -10.89 9.97
CA VAL A 244 -14.85 -11.49 10.76
C VAL A 244 -15.95 -10.47 11.04
N ALA A 245 -15.60 -9.27 11.49
CA ALA A 245 -16.60 -8.23 11.73
C ALA A 245 -17.35 -7.84 10.45
N THR A 246 -16.62 -7.66 9.35
CA THR A 246 -17.22 -7.32 8.04
C THR A 246 -18.21 -8.39 7.59
N ILE A 247 -17.83 -9.67 7.66
CA ILE A 247 -18.70 -10.78 7.28
C ILE A 247 -19.96 -10.79 8.13
N ILE A 248 -19.83 -10.55 9.44
CA ILE A 248 -20.97 -10.53 10.37
C ILE A 248 -21.90 -9.34 10.08
N THR A 249 -21.37 -8.13 9.84
CA THR A 249 -22.17 -6.96 9.45
C THR A 249 -22.88 -7.18 8.10
N LEU A 250 -22.24 -7.84 7.13
CA LEU A 250 -22.88 -8.20 5.85
C LEU A 250 -23.99 -9.24 6.02
N LEU A 251 -23.77 -10.25 6.87
CA LEU A 251 -24.80 -11.24 7.21
C LEU A 251 -25.98 -10.59 7.96
N GLN A 252 -25.72 -9.63 8.85
CA GLN A 252 -26.75 -8.87 9.52
C GLN A 252 -27.64 -8.12 8.52
N LYS A 253 -27.04 -7.39 7.57
CA LYS A 253 -27.78 -6.68 6.51
C LYS A 253 -28.64 -7.63 5.67
N THR A 254 -28.15 -8.84 5.39
CA THR A 254 -28.82 -9.82 4.53
C THR A 254 -29.93 -10.59 5.25
N MET A 255 -29.69 -11.00 6.50
CA MET A 255 -30.60 -11.86 7.27
C MET A 255 -31.53 -11.08 8.21
N GLY A 256 -31.32 -9.77 8.39
CA GLY A 256 -32.20 -8.90 9.16
C GLY A 256 -32.13 -9.13 10.68
N PHE A 257 -30.96 -9.50 11.22
CA PHE A 257 -30.80 -9.63 12.67
C PHE A 257 -30.95 -8.27 13.36
N LYS A 258 -31.70 -8.23 14.48
CA LYS A 258 -31.82 -7.02 15.31
C LYS A 258 -30.47 -6.67 15.94
N ASP A 259 -30.18 -5.38 16.02
CA ASP A 259 -29.03 -4.87 16.76
C ASP A 259 -29.01 -5.43 18.18
N ASN A 260 -27.85 -5.95 18.57
CA ASN A 260 -27.61 -6.47 19.91
C ASN A 260 -26.21 -6.08 20.36
N SER A 261 -25.96 -6.15 21.67
CA SER A 261 -24.67 -5.76 22.26
C SER A 261 -23.48 -6.59 21.75
N LEU A 262 -23.74 -7.83 21.31
CA LEU A 262 -22.73 -8.73 20.76
C LEU A 262 -22.27 -8.27 19.38
N LEU A 263 -23.17 -7.81 18.52
CA LEU A 263 -22.86 -7.23 17.21
C LEU A 263 -22.04 -5.94 17.36
N ALA A 264 -22.47 -5.03 18.24
CA ALA A 264 -21.71 -3.81 18.52
C ALA A 264 -20.29 -4.11 19.05
N THR A 265 -20.13 -5.16 19.86
CA THR A 265 -18.81 -5.60 20.34
C THR A 265 -17.95 -6.13 19.20
N ILE A 266 -18.52 -6.91 18.29
CA ILE A 266 -17.83 -7.45 17.12
C ILE A 266 -17.39 -6.33 16.18
N GLU A 267 -18.27 -5.36 15.90
CA GLU A 267 -17.95 -4.19 15.08
C GLU A 267 -16.86 -3.34 15.73
N PHE A 268 -16.89 -3.16 17.06
CA PHE A 268 -15.84 -2.46 17.78
C PHE A 268 -14.49 -3.19 17.68
N ILE A 269 -14.46 -4.52 17.85
CA ILE A 269 -13.24 -5.33 17.78
C ILE A 269 -12.66 -5.36 16.36
N GLY A 270 -13.53 -5.44 15.34
CA GLY A 270 -13.12 -5.47 13.94
C GLY A 270 -12.93 -4.11 13.30
N ASN A 271 -13.17 -3.01 14.01
CA ASN A 271 -12.73 -1.69 13.58
C ASN A 271 -11.20 -1.70 13.42
N ALA A 272 -10.70 -1.03 12.37
CA ALA A 272 -9.27 -1.02 12.04
C ALA A 272 -8.40 -0.58 13.24
N ASP A 273 -8.78 0.46 13.97
CA ASP A 273 -7.99 0.97 15.10
C ASP A 273 -7.88 -0.06 16.23
N THR A 274 -9.02 -0.64 16.62
CA THR A 274 -9.10 -1.65 17.68
C THR A 274 -8.39 -2.94 17.27
N ALA A 275 -8.61 -3.41 16.04
CA ALA A 275 -7.99 -4.61 15.49
C ALA A 275 -6.46 -4.49 15.47
N MET A 276 -5.94 -3.33 15.09
CA MET A 276 -4.51 -3.05 15.10
C MET A 276 -3.95 -3.00 16.53
N LEU A 277 -4.66 -2.38 17.47
CA LEU A 277 -4.24 -2.31 18.87
C LEU A 277 -4.18 -3.70 19.51
N ILE A 278 -5.24 -4.50 19.36
CA ILE A 278 -5.28 -5.88 19.85
C ILE A 278 -4.13 -6.67 19.25
N SER A 279 -3.90 -6.53 17.94
CA SER A 279 -2.84 -7.25 17.25
C SER A 279 -1.45 -6.86 17.71
N LEU A 280 -1.21 -5.58 17.99
CA LEU A 280 0.06 -5.12 18.56
C LEU A 280 0.27 -5.70 19.96
N LEU A 281 -0.74 -5.73 20.82
CA LEU A 281 -0.64 -6.33 22.16
C LEU A 281 -0.31 -7.83 22.08
N VAL A 282 -0.96 -8.54 21.15
CA VAL A 282 -0.64 -9.95 20.86
C VAL A 282 0.79 -10.07 20.33
N ALA A 283 1.26 -9.17 19.47
CA ALA A 283 2.63 -9.17 18.98
C ALA A 283 3.66 -8.92 20.09
N ILE A 284 3.42 -7.99 21.01
CA ILE A 284 4.27 -7.73 22.18
C ILE A 284 4.43 -9.01 23.02
N TYR A 285 3.35 -9.75 23.23
CA TYR A 285 3.39 -11.01 23.95
C TYR A 285 4.09 -12.11 23.14
N THR A 286 3.61 -12.41 21.94
CA THR A 286 4.05 -13.56 21.12
C THR A 286 5.44 -13.41 20.53
N MET A 287 5.82 -12.21 20.11
CA MET A 287 7.10 -11.90 19.46
C MET A 287 8.16 -11.42 20.46
N GLY A 288 7.74 -10.97 21.65
CA GLY A 288 8.60 -10.47 22.72
C GLY A 288 8.56 -11.33 23.99
N LEU A 289 7.57 -11.11 24.84
CA LEU A 289 7.55 -11.61 26.22
C LEU A 289 7.56 -13.15 26.33
N ALA A 290 6.76 -13.85 25.52
CA ALA A 290 6.71 -15.32 25.49
C ALA A 290 8.04 -15.96 25.03
N ARG A 291 8.96 -15.14 24.49
CA ARG A 291 10.30 -15.54 24.05
C ARG A 291 11.40 -15.05 24.99
N ASN A 292 11.04 -14.60 26.19
CA ASN A 292 11.96 -14.06 27.19
C ASN A 292 12.76 -12.84 26.72
N ILE A 293 12.23 -12.07 25.75
CA ILE A 293 12.84 -10.81 25.34
C ILE A 293 12.44 -9.73 26.35
N PRO A 294 13.40 -8.98 26.93
CA PRO A 294 13.08 -7.92 27.89
C PRO A 294 12.13 -6.87 27.29
N ILE A 295 11.11 -6.48 28.05
CA ILE A 295 10.10 -5.48 27.61
C ILE A 295 10.75 -4.18 27.14
N LYS A 296 11.87 -3.78 27.74
CA LYS A 296 12.65 -2.60 27.33
C LYS A 296 13.06 -2.68 25.84
N ASN A 297 13.56 -3.83 25.40
CA ASN A 297 14.00 -4.03 24.02
C ASN A 297 12.80 -4.06 23.06
N VAL A 298 11.68 -4.63 23.50
CA VAL A 298 10.41 -4.63 22.73
C VAL A 298 9.92 -3.20 22.52
N MET A 299 9.93 -2.36 23.57
CA MET A 299 9.51 -0.96 23.48
C MET A 299 10.48 -0.10 22.65
N GLU A 300 11.79 -0.38 22.72
CA GLU A 300 12.79 0.26 21.87
C GLU A 300 12.58 -0.08 20.37
N SER A 301 12.23 -1.34 20.08
CA SER A 301 11.84 -1.77 18.74
C SER A 301 10.60 -1.01 18.24
N CYS A 302 9.56 -0.89 19.08
CA CYS A 302 8.37 -0.08 18.77
C CYS A 302 8.71 1.40 18.53
N THR A 303 9.61 1.98 19.33
CA THR A 303 10.03 3.38 19.17
C THR A 303 10.75 3.59 17.85
N THR A 304 11.67 2.69 17.51
CA THR A 304 12.39 2.68 16.24
C THR A 304 11.43 2.55 15.06
N ALA A 305 10.39 1.72 15.18
CA ALA A 305 9.36 1.57 14.16
C ALA A 305 8.68 2.91 13.82
N ILE A 306 8.30 3.68 14.85
CA ILE A 306 7.68 4.99 14.67
C ILE A 306 8.64 5.99 14.04
N SER A 307 9.90 6.03 14.48
CA SER A 307 10.91 6.92 13.89
C SER A 307 11.10 6.64 12.39
N ASN A 308 11.06 5.37 11.99
CA ASN A 308 11.25 4.98 10.59
C ASN A 308 10.09 5.40 9.68
N ILE A 309 8.86 5.46 10.19
CA ILE A 309 7.69 5.85 9.40
C ILE A 309 7.29 7.33 9.53
N GLY A 310 7.94 8.10 10.41
CA GLY A 310 7.55 9.49 10.70
C GLY A 310 7.50 10.38 9.46
N MET A 311 8.49 10.26 8.55
CA MET A 311 8.48 11.01 7.29
C MET A 311 7.35 10.56 6.35
N MET A 312 7.05 9.25 6.32
CA MET A 312 5.95 8.72 5.52
C MET A 312 4.61 9.29 5.99
N LEU A 313 4.37 9.35 7.30
CA LEU A 313 3.19 10.00 7.88
C LEU A 313 3.09 11.47 7.47
N LEU A 314 4.19 12.23 7.56
CA LEU A 314 4.19 13.64 7.15
C LEU A 314 3.87 13.81 5.66
N ILE A 315 4.43 12.98 4.78
CA ILE A 315 4.14 13.02 3.34
C ILE A 315 2.65 12.77 3.08
N ILE A 316 2.04 11.85 3.81
CA ILE A 316 0.60 11.54 3.73
C ILE A 316 -0.24 12.71 4.21
N GLY A 317 0.12 13.30 5.35
CA GLY A 317 -0.50 14.54 5.84
C GLY A 317 -0.35 15.69 4.85
N GLY A 318 0.81 15.82 4.18
CA GLY A 318 1.04 16.80 3.12
C GLY A 318 0.18 16.56 1.88
N GLY A 319 -0.06 15.29 1.52
CA GLY A 319 -1.02 14.91 0.49
C GLY A 319 -2.46 15.29 0.88
N GLY A 320 -2.82 15.09 2.14
CA GLY A 320 -4.09 15.54 2.73
C GLY A 320 -4.28 17.05 2.71
N ALA A 321 -3.23 17.80 3.04
CA ALA A 321 -3.21 19.26 2.92
C ALA A 321 -3.43 19.71 1.47
N PHE A 322 -2.71 19.11 0.52
CA PHE A 322 -2.86 19.44 -0.90
C PHE A 322 -4.28 19.10 -1.39
N LYS A 323 -4.80 17.93 -1.05
CA LYS A 323 -6.19 17.51 -1.30
C LYS A 323 -7.19 18.56 -0.79
N GLN A 324 -7.04 19.04 0.44
CA GLN A 324 -7.96 20.03 1.00
C GLN A 324 -7.89 21.37 0.25
N VAL A 325 -6.70 21.80 -0.18
CA VAL A 325 -6.56 22.98 -1.05
C VAL A 325 -7.31 22.80 -2.38
N LEU A 326 -7.27 21.61 -2.99
CA LEU A 326 -8.01 21.34 -4.23
C LEU A 326 -9.53 21.38 -4.02
N ILE A 327 -10.02 20.86 -2.89
CA ILE A 327 -11.44 20.87 -2.53
C ILE A 327 -11.90 22.30 -2.24
N ASP A 328 -11.25 22.98 -1.28
CA ASP A 328 -11.63 24.34 -0.84
C ASP A 328 -11.41 25.40 -1.92
N GLY A 329 -10.42 25.18 -2.79
CA GLY A 329 -10.14 26.02 -3.95
C GLY A 329 -11.08 25.76 -5.14
N GLY A 330 -12.07 24.88 -5.01
CA GLY A 330 -13.13 24.66 -5.99
C GLY A 330 -12.72 23.85 -7.23
N VAL A 331 -11.54 23.22 -7.24
CA VAL A 331 -11.07 22.40 -8.37
C VAL A 331 -12.00 21.22 -8.60
N GLY A 332 -12.38 20.52 -7.53
CA GLY A 332 -13.23 19.34 -7.66
C GLY A 332 -14.64 19.65 -8.21
N ASN A 333 -15.19 20.84 -7.93
CA ASN A 333 -16.45 21.30 -8.54
C ASN A 333 -16.31 21.48 -10.06
N TYR A 334 -15.20 22.05 -10.50
CA TYR A 334 -14.89 22.21 -11.92
C TYR A 334 -14.73 20.86 -12.62
N VAL A 335 -14.06 19.88 -11.97
CA VAL A 335 -13.99 18.50 -12.49
C VAL A 335 -15.39 17.89 -12.58
N ALA A 336 -16.21 18.00 -11.53
CA ALA A 336 -17.57 17.48 -11.55
C ALA A 336 -18.41 18.06 -12.69
N GLU A 337 -18.29 19.36 -12.99
CA GLU A 337 -18.98 19.98 -14.12
C GLU A 337 -18.52 19.47 -15.49
N LEU A 338 -17.23 19.21 -15.68
CA LEU A 338 -16.71 18.64 -16.94
C LEU A 338 -17.28 17.26 -17.25
N PHE A 339 -17.63 16.51 -16.20
CA PHE A 339 -18.16 15.15 -16.33
C PHE A 339 -19.68 15.07 -16.14
N LYS A 340 -20.37 16.18 -15.81
CA LYS A 340 -21.83 16.23 -15.82
C LYS A 340 -22.35 15.85 -17.22
N GLY A 341 -23.20 14.83 -17.28
CA GLY A 341 -23.76 14.32 -18.53
C GLY A 341 -22.88 13.31 -19.29
N THR A 342 -21.70 12.96 -18.75
CA THR A 342 -20.92 11.82 -19.28
C THR A 342 -21.40 10.51 -18.67
N SER A 343 -21.39 9.43 -19.44
CA SER A 343 -21.71 8.06 -18.97
C SER A 343 -20.47 7.32 -18.46
N LEU A 344 -19.40 8.04 -18.12
CA LEU A 344 -18.14 7.45 -17.66
C LEU A 344 -18.29 6.94 -16.22
N SER A 345 -17.86 5.70 -15.98
CA SER A 345 -17.88 5.11 -14.64
C SER A 345 -16.98 5.90 -13.68
N PRO A 346 -17.47 6.29 -12.48
CA PRO A 346 -16.65 6.93 -11.46
C PRO A 346 -15.42 6.11 -11.06
N ILE A 347 -15.54 4.78 -11.10
CA ILE A 347 -14.44 3.82 -10.83
C ILE A 347 -13.32 4.01 -11.86
N LEU A 348 -13.68 4.02 -13.15
CA LEU A 348 -12.72 4.21 -14.24
C LEU A 348 -12.07 5.59 -14.16
N LEU A 349 -12.85 6.62 -13.87
CA LEU A 349 -12.33 7.98 -13.77
C LEU A 349 -11.34 8.14 -12.62
N ALA A 350 -11.65 7.59 -11.45
CA ALA A 350 -10.74 7.59 -10.31
C ALA A 350 -9.42 6.89 -10.66
N TRP A 351 -9.48 5.75 -11.36
CA TRP A 351 -8.27 5.08 -11.84
C TRP A 351 -7.48 5.92 -12.84
N ILE A 352 -8.12 6.57 -13.81
CA ILE A 352 -7.45 7.40 -14.82
C ILE A 352 -6.72 8.58 -14.16
N ILE A 353 -7.40 9.27 -13.24
CA ILE A 353 -6.81 10.40 -12.52
C ILE A 353 -5.62 9.93 -11.69
N ALA A 354 -5.79 8.83 -10.94
CA ALA A 354 -4.70 8.23 -10.17
C ALA A 354 -3.53 7.80 -11.04
N ALA A 355 -3.78 7.23 -12.22
CA ALA A 355 -2.77 6.81 -13.17
C ALA A 355 -1.95 8.00 -13.70
N ILE A 356 -2.61 9.07 -14.14
CA ILE A 356 -1.94 10.28 -14.64
C ILE A 356 -1.09 10.92 -13.53
N LEU A 357 -1.65 11.02 -12.33
CA LEU A 357 -0.95 11.57 -11.17
C LEU A 357 0.22 10.69 -10.75
N ARG A 358 0.08 9.36 -10.77
CA ARG A 358 1.15 8.42 -10.45
C ARG A 358 2.32 8.55 -11.42
N ILE A 359 2.05 8.52 -12.73
CA ILE A 359 3.08 8.65 -13.76
C ILE A 359 3.84 9.96 -13.59
N SER A 360 3.15 11.02 -13.19
CA SER A 360 3.74 12.33 -12.94
C SER A 360 4.56 12.33 -11.65
N LEU A 361 3.95 11.99 -10.51
CA LEU A 361 4.42 12.21 -9.14
C LEU A 361 5.37 11.15 -8.61
N GLY A 362 5.31 9.91 -9.11
CA GLY A 362 6.20 8.85 -8.66
C GLY A 362 5.95 8.30 -7.26
N SER A 363 5.06 8.90 -6.46
CA SER A 363 4.60 8.35 -5.17
C SER A 363 3.16 7.86 -5.28
N ALA A 364 2.93 6.58 -4.95
CA ALA A 364 1.61 5.96 -5.01
C ALA A 364 0.63 6.64 -4.04
N THR A 365 1.04 6.83 -2.78
CA THR A 365 0.17 7.43 -1.76
C THR A 365 -0.18 8.88 -2.05
N VAL A 366 0.78 9.69 -2.52
CA VAL A 366 0.52 11.09 -2.86
C VAL A 366 -0.42 11.19 -4.07
N ALA A 367 -0.21 10.36 -5.09
CA ALA A 367 -1.08 10.29 -6.26
C ALA A 367 -2.51 9.87 -5.88
N ALA A 368 -2.65 8.86 -5.01
CA ALA A 368 -3.94 8.40 -4.54
C ALA A 368 -4.70 9.48 -3.76
N LEU A 369 -4.05 10.14 -2.78
CA LEU A 369 -4.71 11.19 -1.99
C LEU A 369 -5.06 12.44 -2.81
N THR A 370 -4.20 12.81 -3.74
CA THR A 370 -4.49 13.90 -4.68
C THR A 370 -5.68 13.55 -5.57
N THR A 371 -5.78 12.29 -6.01
CA THR A 371 -6.94 11.79 -6.77
C THR A 371 -8.23 11.94 -5.97
N VAL A 372 -8.21 11.54 -4.69
CA VAL A 372 -9.37 11.64 -3.80
C VAL A 372 -9.94 13.07 -3.78
N GLY A 373 -9.09 14.08 -3.67
CA GLY A 373 -9.52 15.49 -3.69
C GLY A 373 -10.19 15.94 -5.00
N LEU A 374 -9.87 15.28 -6.11
CA LEU A 374 -10.47 15.55 -7.42
C LEU A 374 -11.77 14.77 -7.65
N VAL A 375 -11.90 13.57 -7.08
CA VAL A 375 -13.05 12.70 -7.32
C VAL A 375 -14.18 12.86 -6.32
N ILE A 376 -13.92 13.29 -5.07
CA ILE A 376 -14.95 13.44 -4.02
C ILE A 376 -16.21 14.19 -4.52
N PRO A 377 -16.08 15.38 -5.15
CA PRO A 377 -17.28 16.15 -5.54
C PRO A 377 -18.11 15.47 -6.64
N MET A 378 -17.53 14.51 -7.36
CA MET A 378 -18.23 13.72 -8.37
C MET A 378 -18.99 12.54 -7.77
N LEU A 379 -18.45 11.95 -6.70
CA LEU A 379 -19.01 10.75 -6.07
C LEU A 379 -20.32 11.06 -5.34
N GLY A 380 -20.47 12.27 -4.79
CA GLY A 380 -21.70 12.68 -4.10
C GLY A 380 -22.96 12.70 -4.96
N GLN A 381 -22.83 12.57 -6.29
CA GLN A 381 -23.94 12.50 -7.24
C GLN A 381 -24.14 11.10 -7.84
N SER A 382 -23.30 10.12 -7.47
CA SER A 382 -23.32 8.76 -8.04
C SER A 382 -23.61 7.71 -6.97
N ASP A 383 -24.41 6.70 -7.31
CA ASP A 383 -24.70 5.54 -6.45
C ASP A 383 -23.59 4.46 -6.54
N VAL A 384 -22.34 4.90 -6.69
CA VAL A 384 -21.21 3.99 -6.89
C VAL A 384 -20.75 3.41 -5.56
N ASN A 385 -20.41 2.12 -5.54
CA ASN A 385 -19.80 1.51 -4.38
C ASN A 385 -18.42 2.15 -4.11
N LEU A 386 -18.32 2.90 -3.01
CA LEU A 386 -17.11 3.65 -2.66
C LEU A 386 -15.91 2.74 -2.40
N ALA A 387 -16.13 1.50 -1.93
CA ALA A 387 -15.03 0.55 -1.75
C ALA A 387 -14.37 0.17 -3.09
N LEU A 388 -15.14 0.10 -4.17
CA LEU A 388 -14.59 -0.12 -5.51
C LEU A 388 -13.84 1.10 -6.05
N VAL A 389 -14.30 2.31 -5.72
CA VAL A 389 -13.57 3.54 -6.05
C VAL A 389 -12.23 3.62 -5.30
N VAL A 390 -12.19 3.19 -4.03
CA VAL A 390 -10.94 3.05 -3.26
C VAL A 390 -9.98 2.11 -3.98
N LEU A 391 -10.45 0.92 -4.38
CA LEU A 391 -9.62 -0.10 -5.03
C LEU A 391 -9.13 0.36 -6.41
N ALA A 392 -9.98 1.03 -7.19
CA ALA A 392 -9.60 1.61 -8.48
C ALA A 392 -8.57 2.74 -8.31
N THR A 393 -8.73 3.59 -7.30
CA THR A 393 -7.75 4.64 -6.98
C THR A 393 -6.42 4.02 -6.57
N GLY A 394 -6.46 3.01 -5.69
CA GLY A 394 -5.28 2.26 -5.24
C GLY A 394 -4.55 1.59 -6.41
N ALA A 395 -5.29 0.89 -7.29
CA ALA A 395 -4.74 0.27 -8.49
C ALA A 395 -4.15 1.31 -9.46
N GLY A 396 -4.85 2.41 -9.73
CA GLY A 396 -4.35 3.49 -10.59
C GLY A 396 -3.07 4.12 -10.04
N SER A 397 -2.97 4.23 -8.72
CA SER A 397 -1.80 4.79 -8.03
C SER A 397 -0.54 3.94 -8.12
N LEU A 398 -0.62 2.70 -8.60
CA LEU A 398 0.53 1.81 -8.78
C LEU A 398 1.09 1.84 -10.21
N ILE A 399 0.31 2.29 -11.20
CA ILE A 399 0.64 2.13 -12.62
C ILE A 399 2.03 2.67 -12.99
N ALA A 400 2.68 1.98 -13.93
CA ALA A 400 3.86 2.48 -14.64
C ALA A 400 4.91 3.14 -13.74
N SER A 401 5.19 2.55 -12.58
CA SER A 401 6.25 3.00 -11.69
C SER A 401 7.59 3.07 -12.44
N HIS A 402 8.21 4.26 -12.46
CA HIS A 402 9.42 4.54 -13.23
C HIS A 402 10.43 5.36 -12.42
N VAL A 403 11.30 6.11 -13.09
CA VAL A 403 12.48 6.78 -12.51
C VAL A 403 12.17 7.79 -11.41
N ASN A 404 10.92 8.22 -11.26
CA ASN A 404 10.45 9.08 -10.18
C ASN A 404 9.99 8.32 -8.92
N ASP A 405 10.00 6.99 -8.93
CA ASP A 405 9.61 6.14 -7.80
C ASP A 405 10.84 5.50 -7.12
N ALA A 406 10.89 5.57 -5.79
CA ALA A 406 11.90 4.88 -4.99
C ALA A 406 11.88 3.35 -5.20
N GLY A 407 10.69 2.76 -5.37
CA GLY A 407 10.54 1.32 -5.63
C GLY A 407 11.25 0.87 -6.90
N PHE A 408 11.24 1.70 -7.96
CA PHE A 408 11.96 1.43 -9.20
C PHE A 408 13.47 1.31 -8.97
N TRP A 409 14.04 2.24 -8.19
CA TRP A 409 15.47 2.25 -7.89
C TRP A 409 15.87 1.11 -6.95
N MET A 410 15.08 0.86 -5.90
CA MET A 410 15.30 -0.29 -5.01
C MET A 410 15.32 -1.60 -5.80
N PHE A 411 14.29 -1.84 -6.63
CA PHE A 411 14.21 -3.05 -7.44
C PHE A 411 15.39 -3.15 -8.42
N LYS A 412 15.74 -2.06 -9.11
CA LYS A 412 16.89 -2.03 -10.01
C LYS A 412 18.18 -2.43 -9.29
N GLU A 413 18.48 -1.80 -8.16
CA GLU A 413 19.75 -2.01 -7.44
C GLU A 413 19.85 -3.43 -6.86
N TYR A 414 18.80 -3.92 -6.19
CA TYR A 414 18.82 -5.24 -5.57
C TYR A 414 19.00 -6.37 -6.59
N PHE A 415 18.35 -6.26 -7.75
CA PHE A 415 18.42 -7.28 -8.80
C PHE A 415 19.53 -7.02 -9.83
N GLY A 416 20.33 -5.96 -9.67
CA GLY A 416 21.46 -5.63 -10.55
C GLY A 416 21.04 -5.31 -12.00
N LEU A 417 19.87 -4.70 -12.17
CA LEU A 417 19.27 -4.45 -13.47
C LEU A 417 19.80 -3.16 -14.10
N SER A 418 19.87 -3.15 -15.43
CA SER A 418 19.99 -1.94 -16.24
C SER A 418 18.64 -1.24 -16.31
N MET A 419 18.63 0.03 -16.70
CA MET A 419 17.38 0.80 -16.87
C MET A 419 16.38 0.09 -17.78
N LYS A 420 16.84 -0.41 -18.94
CA LYS A 420 15.98 -1.10 -19.92
C LYS A 420 15.35 -2.36 -19.31
N GLU A 421 16.12 -3.13 -18.55
CA GLU A 421 15.61 -4.31 -17.87
C GLU A 421 14.60 -3.93 -16.78
N THR A 422 14.88 -2.90 -15.97
CA THR A 422 13.94 -2.44 -14.93
C THR A 422 12.61 -1.97 -15.53
N PHE A 423 12.63 -1.24 -16.64
CA PHE A 423 11.41 -0.89 -17.36
C PHE A 423 10.64 -2.13 -17.84
N ALA A 424 11.35 -3.12 -18.39
CA ALA A 424 10.75 -4.35 -18.89
C ALA A 424 10.33 -5.34 -17.78
N THR A 425 10.70 -5.11 -16.52
CA THR A 425 10.32 -5.96 -15.39
C THR A 425 9.42 -5.22 -14.41
N TRP A 426 9.95 -4.22 -13.71
CA TRP A 426 9.28 -3.52 -12.61
C TRP A 426 8.16 -2.61 -13.13
N THR A 427 8.44 -1.74 -14.09
CA THR A 427 7.41 -0.83 -14.64
C THR A 427 6.27 -1.61 -15.29
N LEU A 428 6.59 -2.68 -16.03
CA LEU A 428 5.57 -3.57 -16.59
C LEU A 428 4.80 -4.35 -15.51
N LEU A 429 5.45 -4.86 -14.47
CA LEU A 429 4.78 -5.51 -13.33
C LEU A 429 3.76 -4.58 -12.69
N GLU A 430 4.17 -3.35 -12.35
CA GLU A 430 3.31 -2.36 -11.71
C GLU A 430 2.15 -1.93 -12.62
N THR A 431 2.40 -1.87 -13.94
CA THR A 431 1.35 -1.64 -14.94
C THR A 431 0.35 -2.79 -14.98
N ILE A 432 0.80 -4.04 -14.92
CA ILE A 432 -0.08 -5.22 -14.88
C ILE A 432 -0.89 -5.22 -13.59
N VAL A 433 -0.28 -4.93 -12.43
CA VAL A 433 -0.99 -4.80 -11.16
C VAL A 433 -2.11 -3.77 -11.27
N SER A 434 -1.81 -2.60 -11.82
CA SER A 434 -2.77 -1.51 -11.98
C SER A 434 -3.92 -1.84 -12.93
N VAL A 435 -3.62 -2.36 -14.12
CA VAL A 435 -4.62 -2.64 -15.16
C VAL A 435 -5.45 -3.87 -14.81
N ALA A 436 -4.85 -4.93 -14.27
CA ALA A 436 -5.59 -6.09 -13.80
C ALA A 436 -6.45 -5.75 -12.58
N GLY A 437 -5.92 -4.94 -11.64
CA GLY A 437 -6.67 -4.42 -10.50
C GLY A 437 -7.91 -3.65 -10.95
N LEU A 438 -7.78 -2.74 -11.92
CA LEU A 438 -8.93 -2.06 -12.54
C LEU A 438 -9.90 -3.06 -13.19
N GLY A 439 -9.39 -3.97 -14.02
CA GLY A 439 -10.21 -4.94 -14.74
C GLY A 439 -11.07 -5.78 -13.79
N PHE A 440 -10.49 -6.32 -12.72
CA PHE A 440 -11.23 -7.07 -11.72
C PHE A 440 -12.14 -6.19 -10.87
N THR A 441 -11.77 -4.93 -10.60
CA THR A 441 -12.66 -3.97 -9.92
C THR A 441 -13.90 -3.67 -10.75
N LEU A 442 -13.74 -3.44 -12.06
CA LEU A 442 -14.86 -3.23 -12.97
C LEU A 442 -15.72 -4.48 -13.12
N LEU A 443 -15.11 -5.67 -13.21
CA LEU A 443 -15.85 -6.93 -13.22
C LEU A 443 -16.67 -7.11 -11.93
N LEU A 444 -16.08 -6.83 -10.77
CA LEU A 444 -16.78 -6.93 -9.50
C LEU A 444 -17.93 -5.91 -9.42
N SER A 445 -17.76 -4.70 -9.96
CA SER A 445 -18.80 -3.66 -10.00
C SER A 445 -20.07 -4.05 -10.76
N LEU A 446 -20.04 -5.12 -11.57
CA LEU A 446 -21.24 -5.64 -12.22
C LEU A 446 -22.15 -6.44 -11.28
N PHE A 447 -21.65 -6.81 -10.10
CA PHE A 447 -22.33 -7.72 -9.16
C PHE A 447 -22.67 -7.10 -7.80
N VAL A 448 -22.07 -5.95 -7.44
CA VAL A 448 -22.20 -5.29 -6.13
C VAL A 448 -22.58 -3.84 -6.23
#